data_AF-A0A6B3F7W8-F1
#
_entry.id   AF-A0A6B3F7W8-F1
#
_cell.length_a   1.000
_cell.length_b   1.000
_cell.length_c   1.000
_cell.angle_alpha   90.00
_cell.angle_beta   90.00
_cell.angle_gamma   90.00
#
_symmetry.space_group_name_H-M   'P 1'
#
loop_
_entity.id
_entity.type
_entity.pdbx_description
1 polymer ?
#
loop_
_entity_poly.entity_id
_entity_poly.type
_entity_poly.pdbx_seq_one_letter_code
_entity_poly.pdbx_strand_id
1 'polypeptide(L)'
;LQSVEVSTSIAVRIYKKYGDDSIEVVKAEPYRLAADVWGIGFLTADRIARAVGIPEDSPERVKAGLQYALSQATDQGHCYLPEER
;
A
#
# COMPACT_ATOMS: atom_id res chain seq x y z
N LEU A 1 3.60 -16.32 -0.33
CA LEU A 1 2.52 -15.32 -0.55
C LEU A 1 1.17 -15.73 0.07
N GLN A 2 0.84 -17.03 0.23
CA GLN A 2 -0.39 -17.47 0.91
C GLN A 2 -0.50 -17.11 2.41
N SER A 3 0.61 -16.75 3.06
CA SER A 3 0.66 -16.35 4.48
C SER A 3 0.26 -14.89 4.73
N VAL A 4 0.13 -14.11 3.67
CA VAL A 4 -0.41 -12.76 3.68
C VAL A 4 -1.81 -12.93 3.10
N GLU A 5 -2.89 -12.54 3.78
CA GLU A 5 -4.28 -12.71 3.31
C GLU A 5 -4.57 -11.87 2.05
N VAL A 6 -3.93 -12.25 0.96
CA VAL A 6 -3.93 -11.58 -0.33
C VAL A 6 -4.64 -12.53 -1.27
N SER A 7 -5.69 -12.02 -1.91
CA SER A 7 -6.40 -12.83 -2.91
C SER A 7 -5.44 -13.29 -4.00
N THR A 8 -5.69 -14.48 -4.56
CA THR A 8 -4.86 -15.05 -5.62
C THR A 8 -4.71 -14.09 -6.80
N SER A 9 -5.74 -13.30 -7.11
CA SER A 9 -5.71 -12.31 -8.19
C SER A 9 -4.79 -11.12 -7.91
N ILE A 10 -4.60 -10.72 -6.65
CA ILE A 10 -3.60 -9.70 -6.28
C ILE A 10 -2.20 -10.31 -6.39
N ALA A 11 -1.98 -11.52 -5.85
CA ALA A 11 -0.68 -12.18 -5.92
C ALA A 11 -0.19 -12.37 -7.37
N VAL A 12 -1.09 -12.75 -8.29
CA VAL A 12 -0.78 -12.85 -9.73
C VAL A 12 -0.40 -11.49 -10.33
N ARG A 13 -1.06 -10.40 -9.95
CA ARG A 13 -0.73 -9.06 -10.45
C ARG A 13 0.63 -8.56 -9.94
N ILE A 14 0.93 -8.80 -8.67
CA ILE A 14 2.25 -8.50 -8.08
C ILE A 14 3.33 -9.29 -8.85
N TYR A 15 3.11 -10.59 -9.05
CA TYR A 15 4.05 -11.43 -9.79
C TYR A 15 4.24 -11.00 -11.24
N LYS A 16 3.16 -10.60 -11.92
CA LYS A 16 3.26 -10.04 -13.29
C LYS A 16 4.06 -8.73 -13.34
N LYS A 17 4.08 -7.95 -12.26
CA LYS A 17 4.81 -6.67 -12.20
C LYS A 17 6.29 -6.86 -11.86
N TYR A 18 6.61 -7.74 -10.91
CA TYR A 18 7.96 -7.84 -10.33
C TYR A 18 8.67 -9.18 -10.59
N GLY A 19 7.98 -10.19 -11.14
CA GLY A 19 8.58 -11.49 -11.40
C GLY A 19 9.15 -12.13 -10.13
N ASP A 20 10.40 -12.59 -10.21
CA ASP A 20 11.10 -13.26 -9.12
C ASP A 20 11.33 -12.31 -7.91
N ASP A 21 11.43 -11.00 -8.15
CA ASP A 21 11.64 -9.99 -7.11
C ASP A 21 10.38 -9.71 -6.28
N SER A 22 9.23 -10.31 -6.64
CA SER A 22 7.94 -10.05 -5.98
C SER A 22 7.98 -10.24 -4.47
N ILE A 23 8.67 -11.27 -3.99
CA ILE A 23 8.76 -11.56 -2.56
C ILE A 23 9.60 -10.50 -1.84
N GLU A 24 10.70 -10.08 -2.45
CA GLU A 24 11.57 -9.06 -1.90
C GLU A 24 10.84 -7.72 -1.80
N VAL A 25 10.23 -7.29 -2.90
CA VAL A 25 9.47 -6.03 -2.94
C VAL A 25 8.32 -6.03 -1.94
N VAL A 26 7.58 -7.13 -1.83
CA VAL A 26 6.46 -7.25 -0.87
C VAL A 26 6.95 -7.12 0.58
N LYS A 27 8.16 -7.58 0.90
CA LYS A 27 8.72 -7.53 2.25
C LYS A 27 9.41 -6.21 2.56
N ALA A 28 10.16 -5.67 1.60
CA ALA A 28 11.00 -4.49 1.79
C ALA A 28 10.24 -3.18 1.52
N GLU A 29 9.37 -3.15 0.50
CA GLU A 29 8.70 -1.94 0.02
C GLU A 29 7.19 -2.16 -0.24
N PRO A 30 6.39 -2.68 0.72
CA PRO A 30 4.99 -3.04 0.46
C PRO A 30 4.10 -1.87 0.01
N TYR A 31 4.39 -0.64 0.43
CA TYR A 31 3.63 0.54 -0.01
C TYR A 31 3.85 0.91 -1.48
N ARG A 32 4.96 0.45 -2.08
CA ARG A 32 5.23 0.60 -3.52
C ARG A 32 4.20 -0.11 -4.38
N LEU A 33 3.61 -1.20 -3.86
CA LEU A 33 2.53 -1.93 -4.54
C LEU A 33 1.34 -1.03 -4.89
N ALA A 34 1.04 -0.01 -4.08
CA ALA A 34 -0.05 0.92 -4.33
C ALA A 34 0.20 1.87 -5.52
N ALA A 35 1.47 2.13 -5.83
CA ALA A 35 1.86 2.94 -6.98
C ALA A 35 2.02 2.08 -8.26
N ASP A 36 2.56 0.87 -8.10
CA ASP A 36 3.06 0.08 -9.22
C ASP A 36 2.09 -0.97 -9.76
N VAL A 37 1.07 -1.37 -8.98
CA VAL A 37 0.16 -2.47 -9.31
C VAL A 37 -1.28 -2.00 -9.32
N TRP A 38 -1.89 -1.99 -10.51
CA TRP A 38 -3.29 -1.58 -10.68
C TRP A 38 -4.24 -2.36 -9.78
N GLY A 39 -5.15 -1.64 -9.12
CA GLY A 39 -6.15 -2.20 -8.21
C GLY A 39 -5.59 -2.64 -6.86
N ILE A 40 -4.36 -2.26 -6.52
CA ILE A 40 -3.86 -2.22 -5.15
C ILE A 40 -3.82 -0.76 -4.74
N GLY A 41 -4.66 -0.38 -3.77
CA GLY A 41 -4.62 0.93 -3.12
C GLY A 41 -3.92 0.87 -1.76
N PHE A 42 -3.77 2.01 -1.09
CA PHE A 42 -3.14 2.11 0.23
C PHE A 42 -3.68 1.07 1.23
N LEU A 43 -5.00 0.92 1.37
CA LEU A 43 -5.58 -0.03 2.33
C LEU A 43 -5.16 -1.49 2.10
N THR A 44 -4.97 -1.87 0.83
CA THR A 44 -4.52 -3.22 0.48
C THR A 44 -3.02 -3.36 0.73
N ALA A 45 -2.23 -2.36 0.32
CA ALA A 45 -0.80 -2.33 0.60
C ALA A 45 -0.52 -2.33 2.12
N ASP A 46 -1.31 -1.62 2.92
CA ASP A 46 -1.19 -1.55 4.39
C ASP A 46 -1.55 -2.89 5.07
N ARG A 47 -2.52 -3.63 4.53
CA ARG A 47 -2.81 -5.00 5.00
C ARG A 47 -1.62 -5.93 4.73
N ILE A 48 -1.01 -5.82 3.54
CA ILE A 48 0.17 -6.60 3.17
C ILE A 48 1.35 -6.22 4.08
N ALA A 49 1.61 -4.92 4.25
CA ALA A 49 2.68 -4.38 5.08
C ALA A 49 2.61 -4.92 6.52
N ARG A 50 1.44 -4.86 7.16
CA ARG A 50 1.24 -5.40 8.51
C ARG A 50 1.48 -6.91 8.58
N ALA A 51 0.99 -7.65 7.59
CA ALA A 51 1.17 -9.10 7.54
C ALA A 51 2.62 -9.53 7.28
N VAL A 52 3.48 -8.68 6.71
CA VAL A 52 4.93 -8.91 6.58
C VAL A 52 5.75 -8.28 7.71
N GLY A 53 5.11 -7.67 8.70
CA GLY A 53 5.76 -7.17 9.91
C GLY A 53 6.22 -5.72 9.87
N ILE A 54 5.71 -4.90 8.96
CA ILE A 54 6.00 -3.46 8.96
C ILE A 54 5.32 -2.78 10.16
N PRO A 55 6.07 -2.01 10.98
CA PRO A 55 5.51 -1.27 12.11
C PRO A 55 4.48 -0.21 11.71
N GLU A 56 3.49 0.01 12.58
CA GLU A 56 2.42 1.00 12.34
C GLU A 56 2.92 2.45 12.32
N ASP A 57 4.05 2.71 12.99
CA ASP A 57 4.74 4.00 13.07
C ASP A 57 5.85 4.14 12.01
N SER A 58 5.96 3.20 11.07
CA SER A 58 6.96 3.29 10.00
C SER A 58 6.78 4.58 9.18
N PRO A 59 7.87 5.32 8.89
CA PRO A 59 7.80 6.54 8.09
C PRO A 59 7.16 6.33 6.72
N GLU A 60 7.40 5.17 6.10
CA GLU A 60 6.84 4.80 4.80
C GLU A 60 5.31 4.67 4.88
N ARG A 61 4.79 4.06 5.95
CA ARG A 61 3.35 3.96 6.21
C ARG A 61 2.73 5.32 6.41
N VAL A 62 3.37 6.18 7.22
CA VAL A 62 2.89 7.54 7.49
C VAL A 62 2.79 8.34 6.19
N LYS A 63 3.83 8.30 5.35
CA LYS A 63 3.83 8.96 4.04
C LYS A 63 2.72 8.45 3.12
N ALA A 64 2.59 7.12 3.00
CA ALA A 64 1.57 6.51 2.14
C ALA A 64 0.14 6.79 2.67
N GLY A 65 -0.04 6.78 3.99
CA GLY A 65 -1.30 7.09 4.65
C GLY A 65 -1.71 8.56 4.48
N LEU A 66 -0.75 9.48 4.55
CA LEU A 66 -0.99 10.90 4.30
C LEU A 66 -1.46 11.14 2.85
N GLN A 67 -0.76 10.54 1.87
CA GLN A 67 -1.17 10.61 0.47
C GLN A 67 -2.57 10.03 0.26
N TYR A 68 -2.88 8.91 0.90
CA TYR A 68 -4.21 8.31 0.85
C TYR A 68 -5.28 9.24 1.44
N ALA A 69 -5.06 9.80 2.63
CA ALA A 69 -6.00 10.71 3.28
C ALA A 69 -6.28 11.95 2.40
N LEU A 70 -5.24 12.55 1.83
CA LEU A 70 -5.38 13.68 0.90
C LEU A 70 -6.14 13.29 -0.36
N SER A 71 -5.85 12.13 -0.94
CA SER A 71 -6.58 11.62 -2.11
C SER A 71 -8.08 11.44 -1.81
N GLN A 72 -8.43 10.88 -0.65
CA GLN A 72 -9.83 10.73 -0.24
C GLN A 72 -10.53 12.08 -0.03
N ALA A 73 -9.81 13.10 0.43
CA ALA A 73 -10.34 14.45 0.53
C ALA A 73 -10.57 15.06 -0.86
N THR A 74 -9.63 14.85 -1.79
CA THR A 74 -9.78 15.28 -3.19
C THR A 74 -10.96 14.62 -3.88
N ASP A 75 -11.21 13.32 -3.62
CA ASP A 75 -12.40 12.61 -4.13
C ASP A 75 -13.72 13.23 -3.64
N GLN A 76 -13.69 13.94 -2.51
CA GLN A 76 -14.82 14.70 -1.95
C GLN A 76 -14.86 16.17 -2.42
N GLY A 77 -13.96 16.57 -3.32
CA GLY A 77 -13.87 17.94 -3.85
C GLY A 77 -13.06 18.91 -2.99
N HIS A 78 -12.35 18.41 -1.97
CA HIS A 78 -11.46 19.25 -1.16
C HIS A 78 -10.11 19.46 -1.83
N CYS A 79 -9.60 20.69 -1.76
CA CYS A 79 -8.26 21.05 -2.26
C CYS A 79 -7.17 21.00 -1.19
N TYR A 80 -7.55 20.88 0.09
CA TYR A 80 -6.65 20.80 1.24
C TYR A 80 -7.37 20.15 2.43
N LEU A 81 -6.60 19.71 3.43
CA LEU A 81 -7.09 19.35 4.76
C LEU A 81 -6.50 20.33 5.79
N PRO A 82 -7.29 20.86 6.74
CA PRO A 82 -6.77 21.70 7.81
C PRO A 82 -5.91 20.87 8.77
N GLU A 83 -4.87 21.49 9.32
CA GLU A 83 -4.09 20.92 10.42
C GLU A 83 -4.86 21.16 11.73
N GLU A 84 -5.13 20.08 12.47
CA GLU A 84 -5.72 20.20 13.81
C GLU A 84 -4.68 20.80 14.77
N ARG A 85 -5.09 21.82 15.51
CA ARG A 85 -4.26 22.53 16.49
C ARG A 85 -4.44 22.00 17.90
#